data_AF-A0A4S9BJB2-F1
#
_entry.id   AF-A0A4S9BJB2-F1
#
_cell.length_a   1.000
_cell.length_b   1.000
_cell.length_c   1.000
_cell.angle_alpha   90.00
_cell.angle_beta   90.00
_cell.angle_gamma   90.00
#
_symmetry.space_group_name_H-M   'P 1'
#
loop_
_entity.id
_entity.type
_entity.pdbx_description
1 polymer ?
#
loop_
_entity_poly.entity_id
_entity_poly.type
_entity_poly.pdbx_seq_one_letter_code
_entity_poly.pdbx_strand_id
1 'polypeptide(L)'
;MASTGVFFYVYPGIASTASFLLNETNPAFGSLLQVGFAFGFGIAFAIITCAMTICFATWQGFPWKKVPYYIFAQIFGAFMAGLFVYGQYHEQIVAYSAATIAAGKGTVFNGGPASIFCSFPGETQTNLGYLFMIEFFVDTYIGIIIWACLDPANPFVSPQAAPWAIDITISTNMARDLGTRLVALIFFGREAFTYHSYSWISILVNIPATLFATAYYEMLMRDSLQKIGKGAAVHEHGEEGLNLHLTKSGALESWDAEGV
;
A
#
# COMPACT_ATOMS: atom_id res chain seq x y z
N MET A 1 14.29 9.65 -10.62
CA MET A 1 13.30 9.93 -9.55
C MET A 1 12.37 8.74 -9.33
N ALA A 2 11.65 8.24 -10.35
CA ALA A 2 10.74 7.10 -10.18
C ALA A 2 11.40 5.82 -9.63
N SER A 3 12.53 5.40 -10.20
CA SER A 3 13.27 4.22 -9.72
C SER A 3 13.77 4.39 -8.28
N THR A 4 14.30 5.57 -7.95
CA THR A 4 14.79 5.92 -6.61
C THR A 4 13.66 5.89 -5.57
N GLY A 5 12.49 6.43 -5.90
CA GLY A 5 11.32 6.41 -5.00
C GLY A 5 10.87 4.98 -4.69
N VAL A 6 10.79 4.12 -5.71
CA VAL A 6 10.45 2.70 -5.49
C VAL A 6 11.53 1.97 -4.71
N PHE A 7 12.81 2.24 -4.96
CA PHE A 7 13.89 1.65 -4.17
C PHE A 7 13.71 1.96 -2.67
N PHE A 8 13.50 3.23 -2.31
CA PHE A 8 13.33 3.64 -0.91
C PHE A 8 12.01 3.18 -0.28
N TYR A 9 11.02 2.82 -1.07
CA TYR A 9 9.82 2.14 -0.59
C TYR A 9 10.06 0.64 -0.35
N VAL A 10 10.64 -0.06 -1.33
CA VAL A 10 10.76 -1.51 -1.31
C VAL A 10 11.85 -1.96 -0.34
N TYR A 11 13.02 -1.31 -0.36
CA TYR A 11 14.20 -1.70 0.42
C TYR A 11 13.92 -1.85 1.93
N PRO A 12 13.41 -0.83 2.66
CA PRO A 12 13.19 -0.96 4.10
C PRO A 12 12.09 -1.99 4.40
N GLY A 13 11.08 -2.10 3.56
CA GLY A 13 10.01 -3.09 3.71
C GLY A 13 10.53 -4.52 3.64
N ILE A 14 11.21 -4.89 2.55
CA ILE A 14 11.75 -6.26 2.40
C ILE A 14 12.92 -6.54 3.36
N ALA A 15 13.70 -5.53 3.75
CA ALA A 15 14.73 -5.68 4.79
C ALA A 15 14.11 -5.97 6.17
N SER A 16 12.99 -5.33 6.50
CA SER A 16 12.21 -5.63 7.70
C SER A 16 11.64 -7.05 7.65
N THR A 17 11.10 -7.46 6.49
CA THR A 17 10.63 -8.85 6.27
C THR A 17 11.77 -9.86 6.42
N ALA A 18 12.96 -9.57 5.88
CA ALA A 18 14.15 -10.40 6.05
C ALA A 18 14.52 -10.53 7.53
N SER A 19 14.58 -9.42 8.27
CA SER A 19 14.88 -9.43 9.70
C SER A 19 13.86 -10.26 10.49
N PHE A 20 12.58 -10.16 10.16
CA PHE A 20 11.52 -10.91 10.83
C PHE A 20 11.58 -12.42 10.56
N LEU A 21 11.77 -12.82 9.29
CA LEU A 21 11.79 -14.25 8.90
C LEU A 21 13.10 -14.95 9.30
N LEU A 22 14.24 -14.26 9.19
CA LEU A 22 15.55 -14.86 9.47
C LEU A 22 15.84 -15.02 10.96
N ASN A 23 15.16 -14.27 11.84
CA ASN A 23 15.31 -14.37 13.29
C ASN A 23 14.16 -15.16 13.96
N GLU A 24 13.55 -16.09 13.23
CA GLU A 24 12.51 -17.02 13.73
C GLU A 24 11.36 -16.33 14.47
N THR A 25 10.94 -15.15 14.02
CA THR A 25 9.87 -14.36 14.67
C THR A 25 10.13 -13.99 16.12
N ASN A 26 11.40 -13.96 16.55
CA ASN A 26 11.76 -13.42 17.85
C ASN A 26 11.35 -11.94 17.89
N PRO A 27 10.40 -11.55 18.77
CA PRO A 27 9.85 -10.20 18.78
C PRO A 27 10.88 -9.12 19.13
N ALA A 28 12.05 -9.51 19.67
CA ALA A 28 13.17 -8.61 19.92
C ALA A 28 13.88 -8.14 18.64
N PHE A 29 13.80 -8.90 17.54
CA PHE A 29 14.54 -8.63 16.29
C PHE A 29 13.64 -8.29 15.09
N GLY A 30 12.32 -8.41 15.25
CA GLY A 30 11.33 -7.96 14.28
C GLY A 30 9.90 -8.30 14.67
N SER A 31 8.94 -7.52 14.17
CA SER A 31 7.50 -7.79 14.34
C SER A 31 6.74 -7.48 13.05
N LEU A 32 5.57 -8.09 12.88
CA LEU A 32 4.67 -7.77 11.75
C LEU A 32 4.29 -6.28 11.74
N LEU A 33 4.17 -5.65 12.90
CA LEU A 33 3.93 -4.21 13.04
C LEU A 33 5.10 -3.40 12.49
N GLN A 34 6.35 -3.79 12.79
CA GLN A 34 7.54 -3.14 12.24
C GLN A 34 7.65 -3.31 10.73
N VAL A 35 7.27 -4.48 10.19
CA VAL A 35 7.19 -4.69 8.73
C VAL A 35 6.13 -3.75 8.13
N GLY A 36 4.95 -3.65 8.76
CA GLY A 36 3.88 -2.73 8.39
C GLY A 36 4.37 -1.28 8.32
N PHE A 37 4.99 -0.78 9.39
CA PHE A 37 5.55 0.58 9.41
C PHE A 37 6.67 0.79 8.39
N ALA A 38 7.55 -0.19 8.18
CA ALA A 38 8.62 -0.07 7.19
C ALA A 38 8.06 0.12 5.77
N PHE A 39 6.99 -0.61 5.42
CA PHE A 39 6.29 -0.39 4.17
C PHE A 39 5.46 0.90 4.18
N GLY A 40 4.75 1.24 5.27
CA GLY A 40 3.92 2.45 5.38
C GLY A 40 4.73 3.75 5.25
N PHE A 41 5.86 3.87 5.95
CA PHE A 41 6.79 4.99 5.79
C PHE A 41 7.42 5.01 4.40
N GLY A 42 7.75 3.84 3.84
CA GLY A 42 8.22 3.70 2.47
C GLY A 42 7.19 4.20 1.44
N ILE A 43 5.91 3.85 1.62
CA ILE A 43 4.79 4.26 0.77
C ILE A 43 4.59 5.77 0.85
N ALA A 44 4.60 6.37 2.04
CA ALA A 44 4.50 7.82 2.17
C ALA A 44 5.64 8.53 1.43
N PHE A 45 6.86 8.02 1.54
CA PHE A 45 8.00 8.55 0.78
C PHE A 45 7.84 8.33 -0.73
N ALA A 46 7.31 7.19 -1.16
CA ALA A 46 7.02 6.90 -2.57
C ALA A 46 5.82 7.68 -3.11
N ILE A 47 4.80 8.01 -2.32
CA ILE A 47 3.69 8.88 -2.73
C ILE A 47 4.23 10.30 -2.99
N ILE A 48 5.16 10.76 -2.16
CA ILE A 48 5.86 12.03 -2.34
C ILE A 48 6.79 12.01 -3.58
N THR A 49 7.33 10.85 -3.97
CA THR A 49 8.41 10.77 -4.99
C THR A 49 8.05 10.03 -6.30
N CYS A 50 6.98 9.23 -6.33
CA CYS A 50 6.64 8.29 -7.39
C CYS A 50 5.18 7.78 -7.29
N ALA A 51 4.24 8.57 -7.79
CA ALA A 51 2.81 8.31 -7.62
C ALA A 51 2.20 7.38 -8.71
N MET A 52 1.05 6.76 -8.41
CA MET A 52 0.32 5.73 -9.16
C MET A 52 0.15 6.04 -10.66
N THR A 53 1.13 5.65 -11.47
CA THR A 53 1.32 6.22 -12.82
C THR A 53 0.13 5.99 -13.76
N ILE A 54 -0.54 4.85 -13.64
CA ILE A 54 -1.73 4.53 -14.44
C ILE A 54 -2.92 5.41 -14.00
N CYS A 55 -3.21 5.52 -12.70
CA CYS A 55 -4.30 6.34 -12.19
C CYS A 55 -4.11 7.83 -12.48
N PHE A 56 -2.87 8.35 -12.37
CA PHE A 56 -2.57 9.72 -12.77
C PHE A 56 -2.74 9.95 -14.28
N ALA A 57 -2.46 8.95 -15.12
CA ALA A 57 -2.68 9.06 -16.57
C ALA A 57 -4.17 9.07 -16.92
N THR A 58 -4.98 8.34 -16.16
CA THR A 58 -6.43 8.27 -16.32
C THR A 58 -7.13 9.56 -15.85
N TRP A 59 -6.80 10.05 -14.65
CA TRP A 59 -7.61 11.08 -13.97
C TRP A 59 -6.97 12.47 -13.90
N GLN A 60 -5.64 12.55 -13.91
CA GLN A 60 -4.89 13.78 -13.61
C GLN A 60 -4.05 14.26 -14.82
N GLY A 61 -4.32 13.72 -16.01
CA GLY A 61 -3.69 14.16 -17.26
C GLY A 61 -2.21 13.78 -17.43
N PHE A 62 -1.71 12.78 -16.70
CA PHE A 62 -0.31 12.34 -16.88
C PHE A 62 -0.06 11.80 -18.30
N PRO A 63 1.05 12.17 -18.97
CA PRO A 63 1.27 11.78 -20.35
C PRO A 63 1.36 10.27 -20.55
N TRP A 64 0.41 9.68 -21.27
CA TRP A 64 0.35 8.24 -21.58
C TRP A 64 1.63 7.70 -22.23
N LYS A 65 2.31 8.51 -23.06
CA LYS A 65 3.60 8.15 -23.68
C LYS A 65 4.71 7.90 -22.67
N LYS A 66 4.62 8.46 -21.46
CA LYS A 66 5.62 8.29 -20.38
C LYS A 66 5.32 7.10 -19.48
N VAL A 67 4.09 6.59 -19.48
CA VAL A 67 3.63 5.52 -18.58
C VAL A 67 4.53 4.27 -18.64
N PRO A 68 4.87 3.71 -19.83
CA PRO A 68 5.71 2.52 -19.90
C PRO A 68 7.12 2.73 -19.33
N TYR A 69 7.72 3.91 -19.55
CA TYR A 69 9.03 4.25 -19.02
C TYR A 69 9.03 4.34 -17.50
N TYR A 70 7.95 4.87 -16.91
CA TYR A 70 7.80 4.94 -15.46
C TYR A 70 7.58 3.56 -14.85
N ILE A 71 6.73 2.72 -15.44
CA ILE A 71 6.53 1.33 -14.98
C ILE A 71 7.85 0.56 -15.01
N PHE A 72 8.62 0.67 -16.10
CA PHE A 72 9.94 0.04 -16.19
C PHE A 72 10.90 0.56 -15.12
N ALA A 73 10.98 1.88 -14.94
CA ALA A 73 11.84 2.48 -13.91
C ALA A 73 11.45 2.03 -12.49
N GLN A 74 10.16 1.86 -12.22
CA GLN A 74 9.63 1.39 -10.94
C GLN A 74 10.02 -0.09 -10.71
N ILE A 75 9.79 -0.97 -11.68
CA ILE A 75 10.19 -2.38 -11.60
C ILE A 75 11.70 -2.49 -11.37
N PHE A 76 12.49 -1.69 -12.09
CA PHE A 76 13.94 -1.66 -11.94
C PHE A 76 14.36 -1.20 -10.53
N GLY A 77 13.71 -0.18 -9.97
CA GLY A 77 13.95 0.27 -8.59
C GLY A 77 13.70 -0.83 -7.55
N ALA A 78 12.58 -1.56 -7.68
CA ALA A 78 12.23 -2.68 -6.82
C ALA A 78 13.20 -3.86 -6.97
N PHE A 79 13.62 -4.15 -8.21
CA PHE A 79 14.61 -5.18 -8.52
C PHE A 79 15.96 -4.87 -7.84
N MET A 80 16.45 -3.64 -7.95
CA MET A 80 17.69 -3.22 -7.30
C MET A 80 17.60 -3.29 -5.77
N ALA A 81 16.45 -2.91 -5.18
CA ALA A 81 16.23 -3.07 -3.75
C ALA A 81 16.31 -4.55 -3.32
N GLY A 82 15.69 -5.45 -4.08
CA GLY A 82 15.77 -6.89 -3.86
C GLY A 82 17.20 -7.42 -3.92
N LEU A 83 17.99 -7.03 -4.92
CA LEU A 83 19.40 -7.44 -5.02
C LEU A 83 20.22 -6.98 -3.82
N PHE A 84 20.00 -5.75 -3.35
CA PHE A 84 20.71 -5.20 -2.20
C PHE A 84 20.40 -5.97 -0.92
N VAL A 85 19.13 -6.29 -0.68
CA VAL A 85 18.73 -7.08 0.50
C VAL A 85 19.23 -8.52 0.40
N TYR A 86 19.21 -9.14 -0.78
CA TYR A 86 19.83 -10.45 -0.95
C TYR A 86 21.32 -10.42 -0.65
N GLY A 87 22.06 -9.41 -1.13
CA GLY A 87 23.48 -9.25 -0.85
C GLY A 87 23.78 -9.00 0.63
N GLN A 88 22.99 -8.17 1.30
CA GLN A 88 23.19 -7.81 2.71
C GLN A 88 22.88 -8.97 3.67
N TYR A 89 21.89 -9.81 3.33
CA TYR A 89 21.46 -10.95 4.14
C TYR A 89 21.89 -12.29 3.53
N HIS A 90 22.91 -12.30 2.66
CA HIS A 90 23.27 -13.47 1.85
C HIS A 90 23.50 -14.73 2.70
N GLU A 91 24.39 -14.62 3.69
CA GLU A 91 24.75 -15.73 4.59
C GLU A 91 23.53 -16.29 5.32
N GLN A 92 22.68 -15.40 5.85
CA GLN A 92 21.49 -15.77 6.59
C GLN A 92 20.43 -16.41 5.68
N ILE A 93 20.23 -15.88 4.48
CA ILE A 93 19.28 -16.42 3.49
C ILE A 93 19.74 -17.79 3.00
N VAL A 94 21.03 -17.99 2.77
CA VAL A 94 21.59 -19.29 2.36
C VAL A 94 21.43 -20.31 3.48
N ALA A 95 21.77 -19.95 4.72
CA ALA A 95 21.56 -20.83 5.88
C ALA A 95 20.08 -21.18 6.06
N TYR A 96 19.20 -20.20 5.95
CA TYR A 96 17.75 -20.41 6.06
C TYR A 96 17.23 -21.33 4.95
N SER A 97 17.70 -21.12 3.71
CA SER A 97 17.33 -21.97 2.56
C SER A 97 17.80 -23.41 2.73
N ALA A 98 19.01 -23.62 3.23
CA ALA A 98 19.52 -24.97 3.52
C ALA A 98 18.67 -25.67 4.60
N ALA A 99 18.26 -24.94 5.65
CA ALA A 99 17.41 -25.46 6.70
C ALA A 99 16.01 -25.85 6.20
N THR A 100 15.38 -25.03 5.36
CA THR A 100 14.03 -25.33 4.83
C THR A 100 14.05 -26.46 3.80
N ILE A 101 15.12 -26.57 3.00
CA ILE A 101 15.34 -27.72 2.11
C ILE A 101 15.53 -29.00 2.92
N ALA A 102 16.35 -28.99 3.95
CA ALA A 102 16.57 -30.14 4.83
C ALA A 102 15.28 -30.59 5.54
N ALA A 103 14.39 -29.65 5.85
CA ALA A 103 13.07 -29.93 6.40
C ALA A 103 12.02 -30.40 5.36
N GLY A 104 12.40 -30.53 4.08
CA GLY A 104 11.52 -31.01 3.01
C GLY A 104 10.50 -29.99 2.48
N LYS A 105 10.62 -28.71 2.87
CA LYS A 105 9.68 -27.64 2.47
C LYS A 105 10.10 -26.91 1.20
N GLY A 106 11.36 -27.04 0.78
CA GLY A 106 11.94 -26.27 -0.32
C GLY A 106 12.24 -24.82 0.08
N THR A 107 12.34 -23.92 -0.90
CA THR A 107 12.66 -22.49 -0.69
C THR A 107 11.48 -21.55 -1.00
N VAL A 108 10.47 -22.05 -1.70
CA VAL A 108 9.33 -21.26 -2.18
C VAL A 108 8.04 -21.76 -1.54
N PHE A 109 7.62 -21.05 -0.50
CA PHE A 109 6.34 -21.23 0.20
C PHE A 109 6.07 -20.00 1.06
N ASN A 110 4.85 -19.86 1.59
CA ASN A 110 4.53 -18.77 2.51
C ASN A 110 5.34 -18.88 3.82
N GLY A 111 6.14 -17.85 4.11
CA GLY A 111 7.07 -17.82 5.25
C GLY A 111 8.46 -18.39 4.92
N GLY A 112 8.68 -18.92 3.71
CA GLY A 112 9.97 -19.45 3.27
C GLY A 112 10.99 -18.37 2.87
N PRO A 113 12.22 -18.77 2.49
CA PRO A 113 13.27 -17.83 2.08
C PRO A 113 12.83 -16.89 0.94
N ALA A 114 12.11 -17.41 -0.06
CA ALA A 114 11.62 -16.59 -1.16
C ALA A 114 10.57 -15.56 -0.73
N SER A 115 9.84 -15.79 0.39
CA SER A 115 8.79 -14.88 0.86
C SER A 115 9.31 -13.57 1.44
N ILE A 116 10.64 -13.44 1.61
CA ILE A 116 11.29 -12.16 1.90
C ILE A 116 11.05 -11.16 0.76
N PHE A 117 11.07 -11.66 -0.48
CA PHE A 117 11.04 -10.83 -1.68
C PHE A 117 9.61 -10.62 -2.18
N CYS A 118 8.84 -11.70 -2.34
CA CYS A 118 7.49 -11.64 -2.89
C CYS A 118 6.49 -12.51 -2.12
N SER A 119 5.21 -12.24 -2.30
CA SER A 119 4.15 -12.92 -1.54
C SER A 119 3.84 -14.29 -2.14
N PHE A 120 3.55 -15.26 -1.27
CA PHE A 120 3.09 -16.60 -1.64
C PHE A 120 1.85 -16.97 -0.82
N PRO A 121 0.85 -17.63 -1.42
CA PRO A 121 -0.30 -18.14 -0.69
C PRO A 121 0.12 -19.24 0.28
N GLY A 122 -0.64 -19.42 1.36
CA GLY A 122 -0.48 -20.58 2.24
C GLY A 122 -0.73 -21.90 1.51
N GLU A 123 -0.19 -23.00 2.05
CA GLU A 123 -0.24 -24.32 1.42
C GLU A 123 -1.68 -24.79 1.10
N THR A 124 -2.64 -24.45 1.95
CA THR A 124 -4.06 -24.79 1.77
C THR A 124 -4.83 -23.77 0.91
N GLN A 125 -4.23 -22.63 0.58
CA GLN A 125 -4.87 -21.54 -0.16
C GLN A 125 -4.66 -21.72 -1.68
N THR A 126 -5.29 -22.75 -2.26
CA THR A 126 -5.19 -23.07 -3.70
C THR A 126 -6.28 -22.42 -4.56
N ASN A 127 -7.32 -21.85 -3.94
CA ASN A 127 -8.44 -21.26 -4.66
C ASN A 127 -8.07 -19.86 -5.21
N LEU A 128 -7.85 -19.79 -6.52
CA LEU A 128 -7.49 -18.55 -7.21
C LEU A 128 -8.57 -17.46 -7.13
N GLY A 129 -9.85 -17.83 -7.10
CA GLY A 129 -10.94 -16.86 -6.98
C GLY A 129 -10.96 -16.19 -5.60
N TYR A 130 -10.71 -16.96 -4.55
CA TYR A 130 -10.52 -16.45 -3.19
C TYR A 130 -9.30 -15.53 -3.09
N LEU A 131 -8.15 -15.94 -3.64
CA LEU A 131 -6.93 -15.12 -3.65
C LEU A 131 -7.11 -13.82 -4.44
N PHE A 132 -7.79 -13.88 -5.58
CA PHE A 132 -8.14 -12.70 -6.38
C PHE A 132 -8.99 -11.72 -5.56
N MET A 133 -10.02 -12.21 -4.85
CA MET A 133 -10.89 -11.34 -4.06
C MET A 133 -10.13 -10.67 -2.92
N ILE A 134 -9.24 -11.38 -2.24
CA ILE A 134 -8.38 -10.78 -1.21
C ILE A 134 -7.55 -9.66 -1.81
N GLU A 135 -6.79 -9.94 -2.88
CA GLU A 135 -5.91 -8.95 -3.51
C GLU A 135 -6.72 -7.74 -3.97
N PHE A 136 -7.81 -7.96 -4.70
CA PHE A 136 -8.65 -6.91 -5.25
C PHE A 136 -9.23 -5.98 -4.19
N PHE A 137 -9.78 -6.51 -3.09
CA PHE A 137 -10.41 -5.69 -2.05
C PHE A 137 -9.38 -4.96 -1.20
N VAL A 138 -8.24 -5.60 -0.90
CA VAL A 138 -7.15 -4.97 -0.15
C VAL A 138 -6.54 -3.82 -0.97
N ASP A 139 -6.26 -4.07 -2.26
CA ASP A 139 -5.78 -3.04 -3.20
C ASP A 139 -6.78 -1.89 -3.37
N THR A 140 -8.07 -2.22 -3.45
CA THR A 140 -9.13 -1.21 -3.57
C THR A 140 -9.17 -0.32 -2.33
N TYR A 141 -9.14 -0.91 -1.15
CA TYR A 141 -9.17 -0.18 0.13
C TYR A 141 -7.97 0.76 0.26
N ILE A 142 -6.75 0.26 0.01
CA ILE A 142 -5.53 1.08 0.03
C ILE A 142 -5.58 2.16 -1.05
N GLY A 143 -6.07 1.83 -2.26
CA GLY A 143 -6.23 2.78 -3.35
C GLY A 143 -7.12 3.96 -2.99
N ILE A 144 -8.24 3.72 -2.29
CA ILE A 144 -9.15 4.78 -1.81
C ILE A 144 -8.44 5.67 -0.79
N ILE A 145 -7.73 5.10 0.17
CA ILE A 145 -7.00 5.86 1.20
C ILE A 145 -5.91 6.72 0.58
N ILE A 146 -5.11 6.15 -0.33
CA ILE A 146 -4.05 6.88 -1.04
C ILE A 146 -4.64 8.06 -1.80
N TRP A 147 -5.72 7.83 -2.54
CA TRP A 147 -6.37 8.88 -3.33
C TRP A 147 -6.99 9.97 -2.43
N ALA A 148 -7.54 9.59 -1.28
CA ALA A 148 -8.04 10.51 -0.26
C ALA A 148 -6.94 11.39 0.35
N CYS A 149 -5.75 10.83 0.59
CA CYS A 149 -4.60 11.58 1.11
C CYS A 149 -3.95 12.50 0.07
N LEU A 150 -4.10 12.15 -1.21
CA LEU A 150 -3.57 12.93 -2.32
C LEU A 150 -4.51 14.05 -2.76
N ASP A 151 -5.80 13.99 -2.40
CA ASP A 151 -6.79 14.99 -2.76
C ASP A 151 -6.62 16.28 -1.92
N PRO A 152 -6.20 17.41 -2.52
CA PRO A 152 -6.04 18.66 -1.79
C PRO A 152 -7.37 19.22 -1.27
N ALA A 153 -8.51 18.75 -1.79
CA ALA A 153 -9.84 19.17 -1.36
C ALA A 153 -10.33 18.41 -0.12
N ASN A 154 -9.61 17.39 0.35
CA ASN A 154 -9.98 16.64 1.55
C ASN A 154 -9.50 17.37 2.82
N PRO A 155 -10.40 17.90 3.66
CA PRO A 155 -10.01 18.63 4.87
C PRO A 155 -9.63 17.70 6.03
N PHE A 156 -9.94 16.40 5.94
CA PHE A 156 -9.82 15.45 7.04
C PHE A 156 -8.47 14.75 7.08
N VAL A 157 -7.78 14.66 5.95
CA VAL A 157 -6.54 13.91 5.84
C VAL A 157 -5.57 14.67 4.96
N SER A 158 -4.36 14.89 5.46
CA SER A 158 -3.31 15.58 4.70
C SER A 158 -2.36 14.56 4.07
N PRO A 159 -1.60 14.92 3.03
CA PRO A 159 -0.56 14.06 2.47
C PRO A 159 0.47 13.60 3.52
N GLN A 160 0.68 14.39 4.58
CA GLN A 160 1.57 14.06 5.69
C GLN A 160 0.99 12.99 6.63
N ALA A 161 -0.33 12.77 6.60
CA ALA A 161 -1.00 11.69 7.33
C ALA A 161 -0.97 10.35 6.57
N ALA A 162 -0.59 10.34 5.29
CA ALA A 162 -0.51 9.12 4.47
C ALA A 162 0.29 7.96 5.11
N PRO A 163 1.49 8.15 5.74
CA PRO A 163 2.20 7.05 6.38
C PRO A 163 1.46 6.43 7.58
N TRP A 164 0.56 7.19 8.20
CA TRP A 164 -0.23 6.73 9.36
C TRP A 164 -1.58 6.12 8.94
N ALA A 165 -2.12 6.58 7.80
CA ALA A 165 -3.38 6.08 7.25
C ALA A 165 -3.21 4.82 6.40
N ILE A 166 -2.03 4.63 5.80
CA ILE A 166 -1.67 3.47 4.99
C ILE A 166 -0.89 2.51 5.88
N ASP A 167 -1.59 1.84 6.79
CA ASP A 167 -1.02 0.73 7.54
C ASP A 167 -1.64 -0.58 7.07
N ILE A 168 -0.79 -1.60 6.98
CA ILE A 168 -1.12 -3.01 6.73
C ILE A 168 -1.48 -3.34 5.25
N THR A 169 -0.51 -3.86 4.50
CA THR A 169 -0.53 -5.20 3.83
C THR A 169 0.60 -5.33 2.78
N ILE A 170 0.96 -6.60 2.49
CA ILE A 170 2.29 -7.06 2.03
C ILE A 170 2.43 -7.21 0.49
N SER A 171 1.44 -6.85 -0.33
CA SER A 171 1.50 -7.23 -1.77
C SER A 171 0.88 -6.25 -2.78
N THR A 172 0.53 -5.03 -2.42
CA THR A 172 -0.37 -4.19 -3.24
C THR A 172 0.31 -3.34 -4.32
N ASN A 173 1.37 -3.86 -4.97
CA ASN A 173 2.08 -3.11 -6.01
C ASN A 173 2.77 -4.01 -7.04
N MET A 174 2.28 -3.95 -8.30
CA MET A 174 2.84 -4.62 -9.48
C MET A 174 4.36 -4.45 -9.62
N ALA A 175 4.87 -3.22 -9.52
CA ALA A 175 6.29 -2.96 -9.70
C ALA A 175 7.14 -3.52 -8.57
N ARG A 176 6.62 -3.46 -7.32
CA ARG A 176 7.25 -4.09 -6.16
C ARG A 176 7.30 -5.60 -6.31
N ASP A 177 6.16 -6.22 -6.56
CA ASP A 177 6.04 -7.68 -6.62
C ASP A 177 6.83 -8.22 -7.81
N LEU A 178 6.64 -7.70 -9.02
CA LEU A 178 7.39 -8.16 -10.19
C LEU A 178 8.91 -7.94 -10.04
N GLY A 179 9.34 -6.75 -9.58
CA GLY A 179 10.77 -6.45 -9.44
C GLY A 179 11.48 -7.36 -8.44
N THR A 180 10.88 -7.57 -7.26
CA THR A 180 11.43 -8.46 -6.23
C THR A 180 11.25 -9.94 -6.56
N ARG A 181 10.17 -10.31 -7.26
CA ARG A 181 9.94 -11.68 -7.75
C ARG A 181 10.93 -12.08 -8.85
N LEU A 182 11.43 -11.14 -9.65
CA LEU A 182 12.57 -11.39 -10.56
C LEU A 182 13.85 -11.74 -9.78
N VAL A 183 14.10 -11.08 -8.65
CA VAL A 183 15.20 -11.47 -7.75
C VAL A 183 14.96 -12.86 -7.17
N ALA A 184 13.72 -13.15 -6.76
CA ALA A 184 13.37 -14.48 -6.26
C ALA A 184 13.55 -15.57 -7.34
N LEU A 185 13.26 -15.28 -8.61
CA LEU A 185 13.52 -16.17 -9.73
C LEU A 185 15.01 -16.46 -9.92
N ILE A 186 15.87 -15.44 -9.78
CA ILE A 186 17.33 -15.59 -9.93
C ILE A 186 17.90 -16.53 -8.85
N PHE A 187 17.46 -16.38 -7.59
CA PHE A 187 18.09 -17.07 -6.46
C PHE A 187 17.34 -18.31 -5.96
N PHE A 188 16.03 -18.41 -6.16
CA PHE A 188 15.20 -19.53 -5.70
C PHE A 188 14.53 -20.30 -6.84
N GLY A 189 14.69 -19.86 -8.09
CA GLY A 189 14.25 -20.59 -9.28
C GLY A 189 12.81 -20.32 -9.71
N ARG A 190 12.34 -21.11 -10.69
CA ARG A 190 11.08 -20.89 -11.42
C ARG A 190 9.83 -20.95 -10.53
N GLU A 191 9.91 -21.65 -9.40
CA GLU A 191 8.81 -21.75 -8.44
C GLU A 191 8.34 -20.39 -7.95
N ALA A 192 9.20 -19.37 -7.94
CA ALA A 192 8.81 -17.99 -7.63
C ALA A 192 7.65 -17.45 -8.51
N PHE A 193 7.47 -17.97 -9.72
CA PHE A 193 6.37 -17.62 -10.62
C PHE A 193 5.29 -18.71 -10.73
N THR A 194 5.64 -19.97 -10.54
CA THR A 194 4.71 -21.10 -10.76
C THR A 194 4.00 -21.57 -9.50
N TYR A 195 4.42 -21.15 -8.31
CA TYR A 195 3.81 -21.57 -7.05
C TYR A 195 2.31 -21.25 -7.03
N HIS A 196 1.49 -22.31 -7.00
CA HIS A 196 0.02 -22.27 -7.02
C HIS A 196 -0.59 -21.42 -8.15
N SER A 197 0.17 -21.11 -9.21
CA SER A 197 -0.25 -20.15 -10.26
C SER A 197 -0.72 -18.80 -9.71
N TYR A 198 -0.21 -18.34 -8.56
CA TYR A 198 -0.63 -17.11 -7.89
C TYR A 198 0.05 -15.84 -8.45
N SER A 199 1.21 -15.96 -9.08
CA SER A 199 2.04 -14.78 -9.45
C SER A 199 1.33 -13.74 -10.31
N TRP A 200 0.45 -14.14 -11.24
CA TRP A 200 -0.30 -13.17 -12.05
C TRP A 200 -1.33 -12.40 -11.21
N ILE A 201 -1.85 -12.99 -10.12
CA ILE A 201 -2.78 -12.32 -9.21
C ILE A 201 -2.03 -11.19 -8.49
N SER A 202 -0.93 -11.51 -7.80
CA SER A 202 -0.14 -10.50 -7.07
C SER A 202 0.44 -9.41 -7.97
N ILE A 203 0.77 -9.74 -9.23
CA ILE A 203 1.37 -8.78 -10.16
C ILE A 203 0.32 -7.88 -10.81
N LEU A 204 -0.85 -8.41 -11.20
CA LEU A 204 -1.75 -7.70 -12.12
C LEU A 204 -3.05 -7.21 -11.48
N VAL A 205 -3.54 -7.85 -10.42
CA VAL A 205 -4.88 -7.54 -9.86
C VAL A 205 -4.95 -6.16 -9.21
N ASN A 206 -3.81 -5.66 -8.73
CA ASN A 206 -3.71 -4.32 -8.20
C ASN A 206 -4.04 -3.22 -9.22
N ILE A 207 -3.83 -3.45 -10.52
CA ILE A 207 -4.14 -2.46 -11.58
C ILE A 207 -5.65 -2.20 -11.69
N PRO A 208 -6.51 -3.21 -11.97
CA PRO A 208 -7.95 -2.98 -12.01
C PRO A 208 -8.53 -2.57 -10.65
N ALA A 209 -7.98 -3.08 -9.53
CA ALA A 209 -8.43 -2.69 -8.20
C ALA A 209 -8.16 -1.21 -7.88
N THR A 210 -6.96 -0.71 -8.20
CA THR A 210 -6.63 0.71 -8.01
C THR A 210 -7.39 1.63 -8.97
N LEU A 211 -7.66 1.20 -10.20
CA LEU A 211 -8.55 1.92 -11.12
C LEU A 211 -9.98 1.99 -10.57
N PHE A 212 -10.51 0.89 -10.04
CA PHE A 212 -11.82 0.85 -9.41
C PHE A 212 -11.88 1.76 -8.18
N ALA A 213 -10.87 1.73 -7.31
CA ALA A 213 -10.75 2.59 -6.14
C ALA A 213 -10.78 4.08 -6.50
N THR A 214 -9.99 4.48 -7.49
CA THR A 214 -9.93 5.88 -7.93
C THR A 214 -11.24 6.32 -8.60
N ALA A 215 -11.87 5.46 -9.39
CA ALA A 215 -13.21 5.74 -9.94
C ALA A 215 -14.26 5.90 -8.83
N TYR A 216 -14.26 5.01 -7.84
CA TYR A 216 -15.15 5.08 -6.68
C TYR A 216 -14.96 6.40 -5.91
N TYR A 217 -13.72 6.78 -5.63
CA TYR A 217 -13.43 8.02 -4.91
C TYR A 217 -13.85 9.26 -5.71
N GLU A 218 -13.46 9.37 -6.98
CA GLU A 218 -13.78 10.52 -7.83
C GLU A 218 -15.30 10.69 -8.00
N MET A 219 -16.03 9.59 -8.21
CA MET A 219 -17.47 9.64 -8.51
C MET A 219 -18.36 9.78 -7.27
N LEU A 220 -17.97 9.22 -6.12
CA LEU A 220 -18.86 9.11 -4.95
C LEU A 220 -18.38 9.93 -3.76
N MET A 221 -17.06 10.02 -3.53
CA MET A 221 -16.51 10.69 -2.36
C MET A 221 -16.17 12.15 -2.65
N ARG A 222 -15.54 12.43 -3.79
CA ARG A 222 -15.02 13.76 -4.11
C ARG A 222 -16.12 14.81 -4.30
N ASP A 223 -17.21 14.46 -4.99
CA ASP A 223 -18.38 15.34 -5.14
C ASP A 223 -19.04 15.67 -3.79
N SER A 224 -19.11 14.68 -2.90
CA SER A 224 -19.64 14.85 -1.55
C SER A 224 -18.75 15.78 -0.71
N LEU A 225 -17.42 15.64 -0.80
CA LEU A 225 -16.45 16.51 -0.14
C LEU A 225 -16.45 17.93 -0.69
N GLN A 226 -16.62 18.11 -2.01
CA GLN A 226 -16.77 19.45 -2.59
C GLN A 226 -18.05 20.15 -2.11
N LYS A 227 -19.15 19.42 -1.91
CA LYS A 227 -20.38 19.97 -1.31
C LYS A 227 -20.17 20.36 0.15
N ILE A 228 -19.49 19.52 0.94
CA ILE A 228 -19.13 19.82 2.34
C ILE A 228 -18.19 21.03 2.42
N GLY A 229 -17.14 21.08 1.59
CA GLY A 229 -16.17 22.18 1.54
C GLY A 229 -16.75 23.51 1.03
N LYS A 230 -17.80 23.48 0.22
CA LYS A 230 -18.61 24.66 -0.15
C LYS A 230 -19.60 25.08 0.95
N GLY A 231 -19.59 24.42 2.10
CA GLY A 231 -20.47 24.72 3.22
C GLY A 231 -21.88 24.19 3.05
N ALA A 232 -22.23 23.39 2.03
CA ALA A 232 -23.62 22.96 1.79
C ALA A 232 -24.19 22.00 2.85
N ALA A 233 -23.44 21.70 3.92
CA ALA A 233 -23.96 21.16 5.17
C ALA A 233 -24.44 22.28 6.13
N VAL A 234 -24.86 23.43 5.60
CA VAL A 234 -25.63 24.40 6.37
C VAL A 234 -26.96 23.75 6.71
N HIS A 235 -27.36 23.80 7.97
CA HIS A 235 -28.75 23.53 8.38
C HIS A 235 -29.71 24.18 7.38
N GLU A 236 -30.88 23.58 7.13
CA GLU A 236 -31.88 24.01 6.13
C GLU A 236 -32.22 25.52 6.17
N HIS A 237 -31.85 26.23 7.25
CA HIS A 237 -32.05 27.67 7.47
C HIS A 237 -30.79 28.49 7.83
N GLY A 238 -29.56 28.09 7.48
CA GLY A 238 -28.44 29.05 7.66
C GLY A 238 -28.00 29.28 9.11
N GLU A 239 -27.31 30.42 9.31
CA GLU A 239 -27.08 31.03 10.63
C GLU A 239 -28.39 31.36 11.36
N GLU A 240 -29.48 31.63 10.63
CA GLU A 240 -30.81 31.83 11.23
C GLU A 240 -31.34 30.54 11.89
N GLY A 241 -31.07 29.38 11.30
CA GLY A 241 -31.42 28.07 11.86
C GLY A 241 -30.62 27.73 13.12
N LEU A 242 -29.34 28.10 13.14
CA LEU A 242 -28.49 27.97 14.33
C LEU A 242 -28.97 28.90 15.45
N ASN A 243 -29.26 30.17 15.13
CA ASN A 243 -29.83 31.13 16.08
C ASN A 243 -31.19 30.65 16.62
N LEU A 244 -32.09 30.14 15.77
CA LEU A 244 -33.37 29.59 16.21
C LEU A 244 -33.22 28.37 17.14
N HIS A 245 -32.21 27.54 16.94
CA HIS A 245 -31.93 26.39 17.81
C HIS A 245 -31.30 26.81 19.14
N LEU A 246 -30.40 27.80 19.11
CA LEU A 246 -29.79 28.40 20.30
C LEU A 246 -30.81 29.18 21.15
N THR A 247 -31.76 29.87 20.52
CA THR A 247 -32.88 30.54 21.21
C THR A 247 -33.87 29.54 21.79
N LYS A 248 -34.19 28.44 21.08
CA LYS A 248 -35.09 27.38 21.61
C LYS A 248 -34.47 26.55 22.73
N SER A 249 -33.15 26.44 22.78
CA SER A 249 -32.43 25.70 23.82
C SER A 249 -32.04 26.55 25.03
N GLY A 250 -32.32 27.86 25.01
CA GLY A 250 -32.02 28.80 26.11
C GLY A 250 -30.54 29.17 26.25
N ALA A 251 -29.67 28.73 25.33
CA ALA A 251 -28.22 28.90 25.44
C ALA A 251 -27.73 30.34 25.18
N LEU A 252 -28.53 31.17 24.50
CA LEU A 252 -28.21 32.60 24.29
C LEU A 252 -28.39 33.43 25.57
N GLU A 253 -29.39 33.12 26.41
CA GLU A 253 -29.61 33.84 27.67
C GLU A 253 -28.50 33.58 28.70
N SER A 254 -27.84 32.42 28.66
CA SER A 254 -26.67 32.14 29.50
C SER A 254 -25.41 32.90 29.08
N TRP A 255 -25.29 33.26 27.80
CA TRP A 255 -24.11 33.96 27.26
C TRP A 255 -24.12 35.45 27.63
N ASP A 256 -25.30 36.08 27.62
CA ASP A 256 -25.46 37.48 28.05
C ASP A 256 -25.47 37.64 29.59
N ALA A 257 -25.75 36.58 30.34
CA ALA A 257 -25.75 36.59 31.80
C ALA A 257 -24.34 36.42 32.41
N GLU A 258 -23.39 35.82 31.70
CA GLU A 258 -22.00 35.60 32.13
C GLU A 258 -21.01 36.58 31.49
N GLY A 259 -21.39 37.86 31.39
CA GLY A 259 -20.53 38.91 30.84
C GLY A 259 -19.11 38.92 31.43
N VAL A 260 -18.15 38.48 30.59
CA VAL A 260 -16.72 38.76 30.63
C VAL A 260 -16.28 39.18 29.23
#